data_AF-A0A318IRI2-F1
#
_entry.id   AF-A0A318IRI2-F1
#
_cell.length_a   1.000
_cell.length_b   1.000
_cell.length_c   1.000
_cell.angle_alpha   90.00
_cell.angle_beta   90.00
_cell.angle_gamma   90.00
#
_symmetry.space_group_name_H-M   'P 1'
#
loop_
_entity.id
_entity.type
_entity.pdbx_description
1 polymer ?
#
loop_
_entity_poly.entity_id
_entity_poly.type
_entity_poly.pdbx_seq_one_letter_code
_entity_poly.pdbx_strand_id
1 'polypeptide(L)'
;MKRNIYLYSLFYVFGQKIMMACDLCKKNQPKGFENITHGEGPSGNIDYFITWSAIILVAITLFFSVKYLVRPKENRPDHIKNIVWDNNYKEHGGQ
;
A
#
# COMPACT_ATOMS: atom_id res chain seq x y z
N MET A 1 -21.87 -0.98 -22.25
CA MET A 1 -21.15 -0.98 -20.95
C MET A 1 -20.04 0.07 -20.85
N LYS A 2 -19.14 0.21 -21.86
CA LYS A 2 -18.03 1.18 -21.81
C LYS A 2 -18.45 2.65 -21.62
N ARG A 3 -19.53 3.10 -22.26
CA ARG A 3 -20.08 4.46 -22.09
C ARG A 3 -20.47 4.79 -20.64
N ASN A 4 -21.04 3.82 -19.94
CA ASN A 4 -21.45 4.00 -18.55
C ASN A 4 -20.22 3.99 -17.63
N ILE A 5 -19.16 3.25 -17.97
CA ILE A 5 -17.89 3.26 -17.23
C ILE A 5 -17.26 4.66 -17.25
N TYR A 6 -17.25 5.33 -18.41
CA TYR A 6 -16.74 6.71 -18.49
C TYR A 6 -17.60 7.69 -17.67
N LEU A 7 -18.92 7.52 -17.68
CA LEU A 7 -19.82 8.35 -16.87
C LEU A 7 -19.65 8.10 -15.35
N TYR A 8 -19.48 6.85 -14.92
CA TYR A 8 -19.19 6.52 -13.52
C TYR A 8 -17.81 7.02 -13.08
N SER A 9 -16.80 6.89 -13.94
CA SER A 9 -15.46 7.45 -13.72
C SER A 9 -15.50 8.97 -13.56
N LEU A 10 -16.24 9.67 -14.44
CA LEU A 10 -16.42 11.11 -14.37
C LEU A 10 -17.12 11.52 -13.06
N PHE A 11 -18.21 10.83 -12.69
CA PHE A 11 -18.94 11.10 -11.45
C PHE A 11 -18.07 10.88 -10.20
N TYR A 12 -17.25 9.83 -10.19
CA TYR A 12 -16.35 9.51 -9.08
C TYR A 12 -15.28 10.59 -8.87
N VAL A 13 -14.71 11.15 -9.95
CA VAL A 13 -13.69 12.21 -9.86
C VAL A 13 -14.28 13.54 -9.39
N PHE A 14 -15.46 13.92 -9.90
CA PHE A 14 -16.09 15.20 -9.55
C PHE A 14 -16.82 15.19 -8.19
N GLY A 15 -17.13 14.01 -7.62
CA GLY A 15 -17.76 13.85 -6.32
C GLY A 15 -16.86 14.06 -5.10
N GLN A 16 -15.53 14.18 -5.27
CA GLN A 16 -14.56 14.21 -4.15
C GLN A 16 -14.50 15.53 -3.36
N LYS A 17 -15.45 16.48 -3.55
CA LYS A 17 -15.36 17.84 -2.98
C LYS A 17 -15.55 17.93 -1.45
N ILE A 18 -15.69 16.82 -0.74
CA ILE A 18 -15.93 16.79 0.72
C ILE A 18 -14.65 16.48 1.53
N MET A 19 -13.49 16.34 0.88
CA MET A 19 -12.26 15.92 1.58
C MET A 19 -11.55 17.03 2.38
N MET A 20 -12.07 18.26 2.39
CA MET A 20 -11.52 19.36 3.18
C MET A 20 -12.09 19.34 4.60
N ALA A 21 -11.24 19.15 5.60
CA ALA A 21 -11.66 19.17 7.01
C ALA A 21 -12.28 20.53 7.38
N CYS A 22 -13.43 20.53 8.05
CA CYS A 22 -13.97 21.74 8.67
C CYS A 22 -13.09 22.18 9.85
N ASP A 23 -13.23 23.41 10.33
CA ASP A 23 -12.35 23.95 11.38
C ASP A 23 -12.41 23.16 12.69
N LEU A 24 -13.57 22.56 13.00
CA LEU A 24 -13.71 21.65 14.13
C LEU A 24 -12.88 20.38 13.94
N CYS A 25 -12.96 19.75 12.76
CA CYS A 25 -12.14 18.58 12.43
C CYS A 25 -10.65 18.89 12.46
N LYS A 26 -10.23 20.07 11.98
CA LYS A 26 -8.83 20.52 12.06
C LYS A 26 -8.33 20.65 13.49
N LYS A 27 -9.16 21.21 14.39
CA LYS A 27 -8.80 21.38 15.80
C LYS A 27 -8.62 20.06 16.55
N ASN A 28 -9.35 19.02 16.14
CA ASN A 28 -9.28 17.70 16.75
C ASN A 28 -8.23 16.79 16.11
N GLN A 29 -7.58 17.22 15.03
CA GLN A 29 -6.47 16.47 14.44
C GLN A 29 -5.23 16.53 15.36
N PRO A 30 -4.38 15.49 15.32
CA PRO A 30 -3.15 15.44 16.11
C PRO A 30 -2.20 16.58 15.73
N LYS A 31 -1.59 17.20 16.75
CA LYS A 31 -0.68 18.32 16.57
C LYS A 31 0.52 17.96 15.69
N GLY A 32 0.82 18.80 14.70
CA GLY A 32 1.88 18.57 13.70
C GLY A 32 1.42 17.78 12.46
N PHE A 33 0.21 17.24 12.46
CA PHE A 33 -0.40 16.53 11.34
C PHE A 33 -1.76 17.10 10.95
N GLU A 34 -2.09 18.31 11.41
CA GLU A 34 -3.31 19.00 11.04
C GLU A 34 -3.37 19.20 9.52
N ASN A 35 -4.53 18.96 8.94
CA ASN A 35 -4.84 18.96 7.50
C ASN A 35 -4.25 17.78 6.68
N ILE A 36 -3.48 16.89 7.31
CA ILE A 36 -2.92 15.70 6.63
C ILE A 36 -3.73 14.45 7.02
N THR A 37 -4.05 14.30 8.31
CA THR A 37 -4.73 13.11 8.83
C THR A 37 -6.23 13.31 8.89
N HIS A 38 -7.02 12.33 8.43
CA HIS A 38 -8.47 12.36 8.64
C HIS A 38 -8.80 11.85 10.05
N GLY A 39 -9.66 12.57 10.78
CA GLY A 39 -10.14 12.15 12.10
C GLY A 39 -9.28 12.62 13.28
N GLU A 40 -9.75 12.27 14.46
CA GLU A 40 -9.06 12.54 15.73
C GLU A 40 -7.87 11.58 15.90
N GLY A 41 -6.80 12.09 16.51
CA GLY A 41 -5.62 11.28 16.83
C GLY A 41 -5.83 10.39 18.07
N PRO A 42 -4.81 9.62 18.47
CA PRO A 42 -4.84 8.85 19.71
C PRO A 42 -5.16 9.75 20.91
N SER A 43 -6.19 9.37 21.69
CA SER A 43 -6.74 10.20 22.76
C SER A 43 -6.07 9.93 24.12
N GLY A 44 -5.57 8.70 24.32
CA GLY A 44 -4.92 8.26 25.55
C GLY A 44 -3.67 7.42 25.35
N ASN A 45 -2.96 7.11 26.45
CA ASN A 45 -1.69 6.39 26.42
C ASN A 45 -1.80 5.00 25.77
N ILE A 46 -2.92 4.30 25.98
CA ILE A 46 -3.17 2.99 25.36
C ILE A 46 -3.33 3.12 23.84
N ASP A 47 -4.02 4.15 23.36
CA ASP A 47 -4.18 4.41 21.93
C ASP A 47 -2.81 4.65 21.27
N TYR A 48 -1.93 5.41 21.93
CA TYR A 48 -0.55 5.61 21.47
C TYR A 48 0.26 4.31 21.44
N PHE A 49 0.14 3.47 22.47
CA PHE A 49 0.81 2.17 22.51
C PHE A 49 0.37 1.27 21.35
N ILE A 50 -0.94 1.17 21.12
CA ILE A 50 -1.50 0.37 20.02
C ILE A 50 -1.03 0.93 18.68
N THR A 51 -1.14 2.25 18.49
CA THR A 51 -0.75 2.92 17.23
C THR A 51 0.72 2.69 16.91
N TRP A 52 1.62 2.85 17.87
CA TRP A 52 3.05 2.59 17.67
C TRP A 52 3.35 1.12 17.37
N SER A 53 2.64 0.19 18.03
CA SER A 53 2.77 -1.23 17.72
C SER A 53 2.37 -1.55 16.28
N ALA A 54 1.28 -0.94 15.79
CA ALA A 54 0.80 -1.10 14.42
C ALA A 54 1.80 -0.51 13.41
N ILE A 55 2.35 0.67 13.69
CA ILE A 55 3.39 1.30 12.84
C ILE A 55 4.59 0.36 12.67
N ILE A 56 5.08 -0.25 13.76
CA ILE A 56 6.22 -1.17 13.72
C ILE A 56 5.88 -2.40 12.86
N LEU A 57 4.71 -3.01 13.07
CA LEU A 57 4.28 -4.19 12.30
C LEU A 57 4.13 -3.86 10.81
N VAL A 58 3.53 -2.73 10.46
CA VAL A 58 3.38 -2.28 9.06
C VAL A 58 4.75 -2.00 8.45
N ALA A 59 5.67 -1.34 9.15
CA ALA A 59 7.01 -1.07 8.64
C ALA A 59 7.79 -2.37 8.35
N ILE A 60 7.70 -3.36 9.24
CA ILE A 60 8.32 -4.67 9.06
C ILE A 60 7.71 -5.41 7.86
N THR A 61 6.39 -5.47 7.77
CA THR A 61 5.70 -6.15 6.66
C THR A 61 5.98 -5.48 5.32
N LEU A 62 5.95 -4.14 5.27
CA LEU A 62 6.31 -3.37 4.08
C LEU A 62 7.77 -3.63 3.67
N PHE A 63 8.71 -3.62 4.62
CA PHE A 63 10.11 -3.92 4.34
C PHE A 63 10.28 -5.29 3.71
N PHE A 64 9.66 -6.34 4.28
CA PHE A 64 9.76 -7.69 3.72
C PHE A 64 9.03 -7.84 2.39
N SER A 65 7.87 -7.19 2.23
CA SER A 65 7.14 -7.15 0.96
C SER A 65 8.02 -6.59 -0.15
N VAL A 66 8.60 -5.40 0.05
CA VAL A 66 9.50 -4.77 -0.93
C VAL A 66 10.74 -5.63 -1.15
N LYS A 67 11.38 -6.14 -0.08
CA LYS A 67 12.58 -6.97 -0.17
C LYS A 67 12.37 -8.19 -1.06
N TYR A 68 11.26 -8.91 -0.89
CA TYR A 68 11.00 -10.13 -1.64
C TYR A 68 10.46 -9.87 -3.04
N LEU A 69 9.81 -8.72 -3.29
CA LEU A 69 9.46 -8.30 -4.65
C LEU A 69 10.68 -7.88 -5.47
N VAL A 70 11.60 -7.12 -4.88
CA VAL A 70 12.78 -6.58 -5.58
C VAL A 70 13.89 -7.63 -5.73
N ARG A 71 14.13 -8.42 -4.68
CA ARG A 71 15.15 -9.49 -4.68
C ARG A 71 14.58 -10.76 -4.06
N PRO A 72 13.71 -11.47 -4.79
CA PRO A 72 13.29 -12.81 -4.38
C PRO A 72 14.55 -13.68 -4.35
N LYS A 73 14.88 -14.23 -3.18
CA LYS A 73 16.09 -15.07 -2.98
C LYS A 73 15.92 -16.48 -3.58
N GLU A 74 15.43 -16.56 -4.80
CA GLU A 74 15.11 -17.77 -5.54
C GLU A 74 16.32 -18.27 -6.34
N ASN A 75 17.48 -18.38 -5.69
CA ASN A 75 18.74 -18.76 -6.36
C ASN A 75 18.90 -20.29 -6.50
N ARG A 76 17.91 -21.06 -6.07
CA ARG A 76 17.97 -22.53 -6.01
C ARG A 76 17.57 -23.14 -7.36
N PRO A 77 18.35 -24.06 -7.94
CA PRO A 77 18.04 -24.63 -9.26
C PRO A 77 16.73 -25.43 -9.27
N ASP A 78 16.32 -25.97 -8.12
CA ASP A 78 15.05 -26.67 -7.92
C ASP A 78 13.83 -25.74 -7.79
N HIS A 79 14.02 -24.41 -7.86
CA HIS A 79 12.90 -23.47 -7.82
C HIS A 79 12.12 -23.49 -9.14
N ILE A 80 10.77 -23.52 -9.07
CA ILE A 80 9.91 -23.62 -10.26
C ILE A 80 10.23 -22.57 -11.32
N LYS A 81 10.60 -21.35 -10.92
CA LYS A 81 10.99 -20.27 -11.84
C LYS A 81 12.27 -20.59 -12.63
N ASN A 82 13.26 -21.20 -11.97
CA ASN A 82 14.53 -21.57 -12.60
C ASN A 82 14.36 -22.83 -13.46
N ILE A 83 13.53 -23.79 -13.02
CA ILE A 83 13.16 -24.96 -13.82
C ILE A 83 12.46 -24.53 -15.11
N VAL A 84 11.48 -23.64 -15.03
CA VAL A 84 10.75 -23.13 -16.20
C VAL A 84 11.70 -22.37 -17.14
N TRP A 85 12.58 -21.54 -16.59
CA TRP A 85 13.60 -20.82 -17.35
C TRP A 85 14.56 -21.78 -18.07
N ASP A 86 15.14 -22.74 -17.36
CA ASP A 86 16.11 -23.70 -17.91
C ASP A 86 15.49 -24.62 -18.96
N ASN A 87 14.26 -25.10 -18.74
CA ASN A 87 13.56 -25.92 -19.72
C ASN A 87 13.29 -25.12 -21.00
N ASN A 88 12.79 -23.88 -20.87
CA ASN A 88 12.54 -23.02 -22.02
C ASN A 88 13.83 -22.67 -22.78
N TYR A 89 14.93 -22.42 -22.05
CA TYR A 89 16.25 -22.17 -22.64
C TYR A 89 16.76 -23.35 -23.45
N LYS A 90 16.61 -24.58 -22.92
CA LYS A 90 17.01 -25.83 -23.60
C LYS A 90 16.18 -26.11 -24.85
N GLU A 91 14.87 -25.86 -24.79
CA GLU A 91 13.95 -26.11 -25.90
C GLU A 91 14.12 -25.10 -27.06
N HIS A 92 14.53 -23.87 -26.77
CA HIS A 92 14.63 -22.79 -27.75
C HIS A 92 16.06 -22.34 -28.06
N GLY A 93 17.06 -23.11 -27.65
CA GLY A 93 18.44 -22.94 -28.11
C GLY A 93 19.08 -21.62 -27.68
N GLY A 94 19.00 -21.30 -26.39
CA GLY A 94 19.89 -20.29 -25.85
C GLY A 94 21.35 -20.75 -25.98
N GLN A 95 22.21 -19.89 -26.53
CA GLN A 95 23.61 -20.19 -26.87
C GLN A 95 24.45 -20.66 -25.68
#